data_AF-A0A7V7B2S5-F1
#
_entry.id   AF-A0A7V7B2S5-F1
#
_cell.length_a   1.000
_cell.length_b   1.000
_cell.length_c   1.000
_cell.angle_alpha   90.00
_cell.angle_beta   90.00
_cell.angle_gamma   90.00
#
_symmetry.space_group_name_H-M   'P 1'
#
loop_
_entity.id
_entity.type
_entity.pdbx_description
1 polymer ?
#
loop_
_entity_poly.entity_id
_entity_poly.type
_entity_poly.pdbx_seq_one_letter_code
_entity_poly.pdbx_strand_id
1 'polypeptide(L)'
;KNDINILWEKYPSLENNIDRELGVNVEKYEVETLNRSFDLLDANYNIESYERIKVKAIDENEVVVLVHGSIVYLKNDFEESGGECLIEVFLEQKDNHWSVVKTDEYTLPEYKEWIKETN
;
A
#
# COMPACT_ATOMS: atom_id res chain seq x y z
N LYS A 1 6.85 16.41 9.58
CA LYS A 1 5.61 15.66 9.91
C LYS A 1 4.91 15.39 8.59
N ASN A 2 4.59 14.14 8.32
CA ASN A 2 4.08 13.65 7.05
C ASN A 2 2.62 14.08 6.87
N ASP A 3 2.25 14.51 5.67
CA ASP A 3 0.92 15.06 5.38
C ASP A 3 0.17 14.13 4.42
N ILE A 4 -0.94 13.54 4.90
CA ILE A 4 -1.79 12.65 4.09
C ILE A 4 -2.47 13.40 2.94
N ASN A 5 -2.66 14.72 3.05
CA ASN A 5 -3.30 15.51 2.00
C ASN A 5 -2.52 15.47 0.69
N ILE A 6 -1.18 15.29 0.72
CA ILE A 6 -0.37 15.13 -0.50
C ILE A 6 -0.83 13.89 -1.29
N LEU A 7 -1.19 12.80 -0.61
CA LEU A 7 -1.71 11.60 -1.24
C LEU A 7 -3.11 11.85 -1.82
N TRP A 8 -3.99 12.49 -1.06
CA TRP A 8 -5.37 12.76 -1.49
C TRP A 8 -5.47 13.80 -2.59
N GLU A 9 -4.60 14.81 -2.62
CA GLU A 9 -4.51 15.75 -3.75
C GLU A 9 -4.13 15.05 -5.05
N LYS A 10 -3.28 14.02 -4.97
CA LYS A 10 -2.86 13.22 -6.13
C LYS A 10 -3.87 12.14 -6.50
N TYR A 11 -4.48 11.49 -5.50
CA TYR A 11 -5.44 10.40 -5.66
C TYR A 11 -6.67 10.63 -4.77
N PRO A 12 -7.60 11.52 -5.15
CA PRO A 12 -8.72 11.93 -4.30
C PRO A 12 -9.66 10.81 -3.88
N SER A 13 -9.78 9.76 -4.70
CA SER A 13 -10.62 8.60 -4.41
C SER A 13 -10.20 7.88 -3.11
N LEU A 14 -8.91 7.94 -2.74
CA LEU A 14 -8.37 7.28 -1.55
C LEU A 14 -8.79 7.96 -0.24
N GLU A 15 -9.32 9.19 -0.27
CA GLU A 15 -9.87 9.84 0.93
C GLU A 15 -11.18 9.16 1.39
N ASN A 16 -11.87 8.49 0.46
CA ASN A 16 -13.19 7.92 0.68
C ASN A 16 -13.11 6.41 0.98
N ASN A 17 -14.17 5.86 1.58
CA ASN A 17 -14.34 4.42 1.82
C ASN A 17 -13.17 3.73 2.54
N ILE A 18 -12.54 4.44 3.47
CA ILE A 18 -11.42 3.91 4.25
C ILE A 18 -11.94 2.87 5.24
N ASP A 19 -11.47 1.63 5.11
CA ASP A 19 -11.81 0.51 5.99
C ASP A 19 -10.53 -0.12 6.55
N ARG A 20 -10.28 0.12 7.84
CA ARG A 20 -9.09 -0.40 8.51
C ARG A 20 -9.14 -1.90 8.76
N GLU A 21 -10.33 -2.46 8.94
CA GLU A 21 -10.48 -3.89 9.24
C GLU A 21 -10.25 -4.74 7.99
N LEU A 22 -10.56 -4.17 6.82
CA LEU A 22 -10.36 -4.80 5.52
C LEU A 22 -9.07 -4.37 4.80
N GLY A 23 -8.31 -3.41 5.33
CA GLY A 23 -7.09 -2.93 4.67
C GLY A 23 -7.33 -1.96 3.49
N VAL A 24 -8.56 -1.46 3.32
CA VAL A 24 -8.94 -0.61 2.18
C VAL A 24 -8.62 0.86 2.44
N ASN A 25 -7.82 1.48 1.56
CA ASN A 25 -7.46 2.92 1.59
C ASN A 25 -6.89 3.36 2.96
N VAL A 26 -6.07 2.51 3.58
CA VAL A 26 -5.66 2.65 4.98
C VAL A 26 -4.41 3.52 5.20
N GLU A 27 -3.84 4.11 4.15
CA GLU A 27 -2.56 4.84 4.19
C GLU A 27 -2.57 5.99 5.22
N LYS A 28 -3.74 6.58 5.51
CA LYS A 28 -3.86 7.60 6.57
C LYS A 28 -3.37 7.09 7.93
N TYR A 29 -3.63 5.82 8.25
CA TYR A 29 -3.25 5.23 9.53
C TYR A 29 -1.75 4.96 9.59
N GLU A 30 -1.13 4.63 8.46
CA GLU A 30 0.32 4.51 8.36
C GLU A 30 0.98 5.88 8.56
N VAL A 31 0.54 6.91 7.84
CA VAL A 31 1.01 8.30 8.01
C VAL A 31 0.85 8.79 9.45
N GLU A 32 -0.29 8.52 10.09
CA GLU A 32 -0.52 8.84 11.50
C GLU A 32 0.46 8.12 12.44
N THR A 33 0.73 6.84 12.20
CA THR A 33 1.65 6.03 13.00
C THR A 33 3.08 6.54 12.88
N LEU A 34 3.52 6.80 11.64
CA LEU A 34 4.83 7.37 11.34
C LEU A 34 5.02 8.73 12.03
N ASN A 35 3.96 9.52 12.11
CA ASN A 35 3.97 10.85 12.71
C ASN A 35 3.95 10.89 14.25
N ARG A 36 3.53 9.82 14.93
CA ARG A 36 3.34 9.84 16.39
C ARG A 36 4.62 9.51 17.16
N SER A 37 5.39 8.54 16.68
CA SER A 37 6.49 7.99 17.49
C SER A 37 7.53 7.19 16.70
N PHE A 38 7.51 7.25 15.37
CA PHE A 38 8.37 6.39 14.55
C PHE A 38 9.65 7.07 14.06
N ASP A 39 9.81 8.38 14.28
CA ASP A 39 11.00 9.18 13.93
C ASP A 39 11.68 8.74 12.61
N LEU A 40 10.87 8.62 11.57
CA LEU A 40 11.29 8.15 10.25
C LEU A 40 12.36 9.09 9.67
N LEU A 41 13.53 8.53 9.36
CA LEU A 41 14.60 9.21 8.66
C LEU A 41 14.51 8.97 7.15
N ASP A 42 14.34 7.70 6.76
CA ASP A 42 14.28 7.27 5.36
C ASP A 42 13.46 5.99 5.20
N ALA A 43 12.95 5.74 3.99
CA ALA A 43 12.19 4.55 3.65
C ALA A 43 12.62 4.02 2.27
N ASN A 44 12.95 2.73 2.22
CA ASN A 44 13.27 2.02 0.99
C ASN A 44 12.18 1.01 0.66
N TYR A 45 11.76 1.01 -0.60
CA TYR A 45 10.75 0.10 -1.12
C TYR A 45 11.40 -0.83 -2.12
N ASN A 46 11.26 -2.15 -1.90
CA ASN A 46 11.61 -3.16 -2.88
C ASN A 46 10.33 -3.87 -3.33
N ILE A 47 9.67 -3.27 -4.32
CA ILE A 47 8.30 -3.60 -4.74
C ILE A 47 8.16 -4.98 -5.42
N GLU A 48 9.26 -5.65 -5.73
CA GLU A 48 9.28 -7.02 -6.28
C GLU A 48 10.19 -7.97 -5.49
N SER A 49 10.45 -7.67 -4.21
CA SER A 49 11.37 -8.48 -3.39
C SER A 49 10.88 -9.89 -3.11
N TYR A 50 9.56 -10.10 -3.09
CA TYR A 50 8.95 -11.41 -2.87
C TYR A 50 8.49 -12.02 -4.18
N GLU A 51 7.69 -11.29 -4.97
CA GLU A 51 7.23 -11.73 -6.27
C GLU A 51 7.23 -10.59 -7.31
N ARG A 52 7.23 -10.96 -8.60
CA ARG A 52 7.03 -9.98 -9.68
C ARG A 52 5.64 -9.37 -9.60
N ILE A 53 5.53 -8.10 -9.96
CA ILE A 53 4.25 -7.40 -10.08
C ILE A 53 3.34 -8.18 -11.03
N LYS A 54 2.11 -8.44 -10.57
CA LYS A 54 1.07 -9.08 -11.38
C LYS A 54 0.01 -8.05 -11.72
N VAL A 55 -0.48 -8.08 -12.95
CA VAL A 55 -1.54 -7.19 -13.43
C VAL A 55 -2.70 -8.02 -13.92
N LYS A 56 -3.90 -7.70 -13.45
CA LYS A 56 -5.16 -8.31 -13.88
C LYS A 56 -6.04 -7.22 -14.48
N ALA A 57 -6.30 -7.30 -15.78
CA ALA A 57 -7.32 -6.48 -16.40
C ALA A 57 -8.72 -6.96 -15.96
N ILE A 58 -9.55 -6.02 -15.52
CA ILE A 58 -10.97 -6.25 -15.29
C ILE A 58 -11.71 -5.97 -16.60
N ASP A 59 -11.40 -4.83 -17.23
CA ASP A 59 -11.83 -4.47 -18.58
C ASP A 59 -10.80 -3.56 -19.27
N GLU A 60 -11.22 -2.81 -20.30
CA GLU A 60 -10.35 -1.90 -21.07
C GLU A 60 -9.88 -0.68 -20.27
N ASN A 61 -10.63 -0.27 -19.24
CA ASN A 61 -10.38 0.93 -18.45
C ASN A 61 -10.10 0.63 -16.97
N GLU A 62 -10.24 -0.62 -16.52
CA GLU A 62 -10.01 -1.01 -15.13
C GLU A 62 -8.99 -2.15 -15.02
N VAL A 63 -7.97 -1.95 -14.16
CA VAL A 63 -6.97 -2.98 -13.85
C VAL A 63 -6.67 -3.03 -12.36
N VAL A 64 -6.28 -4.21 -11.89
CA VAL A 64 -5.76 -4.43 -10.54
C VAL A 64 -4.31 -4.84 -10.62
N VAL A 65 -3.45 -4.18 -9.86
CA VAL A 65 -2.02 -4.46 -9.76
C VAL A 65 -1.74 -5.05 -8.38
N LEU A 66 -1.22 -6.27 -8.34
CA LEU A 66 -0.76 -6.90 -7.11
C LEU A 66 0.75 -6.62 -6.95
N VAL A 67 1.09 -6.01 -5.81
CA VAL A 67 2.47 -5.75 -5.41
C VAL A 67 2.78 -6.62 -4.20
N HIS A 68 3.86 -7.39 -4.29
CA HIS A 68 4.36 -8.24 -3.21
C HIS A 68 5.85 -7.98 -3.00
N GLY A 69 6.12 -7.07 -2.09
CA GLY A 69 7.44 -6.50 -1.88
C GLY A 69 7.79 -6.36 -0.40
N SER A 70 8.82 -5.58 -0.14
CA SER A 70 9.23 -5.23 1.22
C SER A 70 9.41 -3.72 1.36
N ILE A 71 9.18 -3.26 2.59
CA ILE A 71 9.44 -1.89 3.00
C ILE A 71 10.44 -1.95 4.14
N VAL A 72 11.47 -1.12 4.06
CA VAL A 72 12.49 -0.96 5.10
C VAL A 72 12.56 0.51 5.48
N TYR A 73 12.31 0.77 6.75
CA TYR A 73 12.36 2.07 7.39
C TYR A 73 13.64 2.23 8.19
N LEU A 74 14.33 3.33 7.99
CA LEU A 74 15.46 3.79 8.79
C LEU A 74 14.97 4.82 9.81
N LYS A 75 15.23 4.57 11.09
CA LYS A 75 14.92 5.47 12.19
C LYS A 75 16.09 6.40 12.52
N ASN A 76 15.83 7.42 13.33
CA ASN A 76 16.84 8.39 13.77
C ASN A 76 17.96 7.82 14.67
N ASP A 77 17.73 6.67 15.30
CA ASP A 77 18.70 5.90 16.06
C ASP A 77 19.53 4.94 15.18
N PHE A 78 19.34 5.01 13.87
CA PHE A 78 19.92 4.14 12.85
C PHE A 78 19.49 2.68 12.94
N GLU A 79 18.43 2.37 13.70
CA GLU A 79 17.79 1.06 13.62
C GLU A 79 16.96 0.96 12.33
N GLU A 80 17.04 -0.22 11.71
CA GLU A 80 16.17 -0.60 10.60
C GLU A 80 14.97 -1.37 11.13
N SER A 81 13.80 -1.08 10.58
CA SER A 81 12.57 -1.83 10.84
C SER A 81 11.78 -1.92 9.55
N GLY A 82 10.94 -2.94 9.41
CA GLY A 82 10.25 -3.13 8.14
C GLY A 82 9.72 -4.53 8.04
N GLY A 83 9.22 -4.85 6.86
CA GLY A 83 8.64 -6.16 6.62
C GLY A 83 8.10 -6.30 5.21
N GLU A 84 7.36 -7.38 5.05
CA GLU A 84 6.60 -7.71 3.86
C GLU A 84 5.44 -6.74 3.67
N CYS A 85 5.22 -6.35 2.42
CA CYS A 85 4.09 -5.53 1.98
C CYS A 85 3.41 -6.26 0.82
N LEU A 86 2.13 -6.58 1.01
CA LEU A 86 1.28 -7.19 0.01
C LEU A 86 0.04 -6.31 -0.15
N ILE A 87 -0.11 -5.71 -1.34
CA ILE A 87 -1.13 -4.70 -1.60
C ILE A 87 -1.68 -4.87 -3.02
N GLU A 88 -3.00 -4.77 -3.15
CA GLU A 88 -3.68 -4.57 -4.42
C GLU A 88 -3.91 -3.08 -4.67
N VAL A 89 -3.54 -2.63 -5.86
CA VAL A 89 -3.74 -1.25 -6.34
C VAL A 89 -4.72 -1.29 -7.50
N PHE A 90 -5.90 -0.72 -7.28
CA PHE A 90 -6.96 -0.63 -8.27
C PHE A 90 -6.77 0.65 -9.06
N LEU A 91 -6.68 0.51 -10.38
CA LEU A 91 -6.46 1.60 -11.31
C LEU A 91 -7.66 1.73 -12.27
N GLU A 92 -8.07 2.96 -12.51
CA GLU A 92 -9.08 3.31 -13.51
C GLU A 92 -8.48 4.28 -14.53
N GLN A 93 -8.75 4.06 -15.81
CA GLN A 93 -8.33 4.94 -16.89
C GLN A 93 -9.41 5.98 -17.19
N LYS A 94 -9.06 7.26 -17.07
CA LYS A 94 -9.90 8.39 -17.48
C LYS A 94 -9.08 9.35 -18.32
N ASP A 95 -9.63 9.78 -19.45
CA ASP A 95 -8.96 10.71 -20.38
C ASP A 95 -7.53 10.27 -20.75
N ASN A 96 -7.34 8.97 -20.98
CA ASN A 96 -6.06 8.33 -21.29
C ASN A 96 -5.01 8.41 -20.16
N HIS A 97 -5.44 8.62 -18.91
CA HIS A 97 -4.58 8.61 -17.72
C HIS A 97 -5.07 7.56 -16.72
N TRP A 98 -4.15 6.74 -16.21
CA TRP A 98 -4.44 5.79 -15.13
C TRP A 98 -4.33 6.49 -13.79
N SER A 99 -5.37 6.39 -12.96
CA SER A 99 -5.36 6.88 -11.59
C SER A 99 -5.62 5.75 -10.62
N VAL A 100 -4.98 5.81 -9.45
CA VAL A 100 -5.33 4.95 -8.32
C VAL A 100 -6.70 5.38 -7.81
N VAL A 101 -7.61 4.41 -7.67
CA VAL A 101 -8.98 4.64 -7.17
C VAL A 101 -9.27 3.91 -5.87
N LYS A 102 -8.54 2.84 -5.59
CA LYS A 102 -8.61 2.06 -4.35
C LYS A 102 -7.28 1.37 -4.11
N THR A 103 -6.90 1.23 -2.86
CA THR A 103 -5.86 0.31 -2.39
C THR A 103 -6.46 -0.69 -1.41
N ASP A 104 -5.87 -1.87 -1.35
CA ASP A 104 -6.30 -2.94 -0.47
C ASP A 104 -5.06 -3.70 0.04
N GLU A 105 -4.69 -3.42 1.29
CA GLU A 105 -3.55 -4.05 1.95
C GLU A 105 -3.98 -5.36 2.61
N TYR A 106 -3.20 -6.43 2.40
CA TYR A 106 -3.45 -7.68 3.09
C TYR A 106 -3.34 -7.50 4.60
N THR A 107 -4.42 -7.78 5.29
CA THR A 107 -4.46 -7.76 6.74
C THR A 107 -3.70 -8.94 7.32
N LEU A 108 -3.28 -8.84 8.58
CA LEU A 108 -2.60 -9.94 9.28
C LEU A 108 -3.42 -11.27 9.28
N PRO A 109 -4.76 -11.27 9.43
CA PRO A 109 -5.57 -12.46 9.24
C PRO A 109 -5.46 -13.06 7.82
N GLU A 110 -5.63 -12.25 6.78
CA GLU A 110 -5.58 -12.72 5.38
C GLU A 110 -4.20 -13.27 5.03
N TYR A 111 -3.13 -12.63 5.52
CA TYR A 111 -1.77 -13.13 5.37
C TYR A 111 -1.58 -14.52 6.00
N LYS A 112 -2.15 -14.74 7.19
CA LYS A 112 -2.09 -16.06 7.85
C LYS A 112 -2.88 -17.13 7.10
N GLU A 113 -3.95 -16.77 6.40
CA GLU A 113 -4.72 -17.69 5.56
C GLU A 113 -3.95 -18.01 4.28
N TRP A 114 -3.38 -16.99 3.63
CA TRP A 114 -2.55 -17.15 2.44
C TRP A 114 -1.36 -18.10 2.66
N ILE A 115 -0.63 -17.96 3.78
CA ILE A 115 0.45 -18.89 4.14
C ILE A 115 -0.04 -20.33 4.25
N LYS A 116 -1.27 -20.57 4.72
CA LYS A 116 -1.82 -21.93 4.86
C LYS A 116 -2.23 -22.54 3.53
N GLU A 117 -2.69 -21.73 2.57
CA GLU A 117 -3.09 -22.23 1.24
C GLU A 117 -1.89 -22.49 0.33
N THR A 118 -0.76 -21.84 0.63
CA THR A 118 0.47 -21.90 -0.19
C THR A 118 1.50 -22.92 0.32
N ASN A 119 1.23 -23.60 1.45
CA ASN A 119 2.04 -24.68 2.05
C ASN A 119 1.31 -26.02 2.04
#